data_AF-Q95DY2-F1
#
_entry.id   AF-Q95DY2-F1
#
_cell.length_a   1.000
_cell.length_b   1.000
_cell.length_c   1.000
_cell.angle_alpha   90.00
_cell.angle_beta   90.00
_cell.angle_gamma   90.00
#
_symmetry.space_group_name_H-M   'P 1'
#
loop_
_entity.id
_entity.type
_entity.pdbx_description
1 polymer ?
#
loop_
_entity_poly.entity_id
_entity_poly.type
_entity_poly.pdbx_seq_one_letter_code
_entity_poly.pdbx_strand_id
1 'polypeptide(L)'
;MIATFFCITGLLVTRWISFRHLPLSDFYSSLLFLSWAFSIIHLFTLFSKIENHFSVSAAPSTMFTQGFATSGFLTEMHQSPTISSAHQSHCLMMHVSMMVLGYAALLCGSLSNLIVITGLVKRRIYEMPYFLLESDPEGNYFVRKTSFFSSKNYDQSQLIQQLDHWSYRRFSLGFLTIGIRAVWANETWGSYWNWDPKETWAFITWTIFAIIYHTRTNQNFEGSMVFSSIGYAILLDMLFWVNLLGMGLHSYGSFTLTSN
;
A
#
# COMPACT_ATOMS: atom_id res chain seq x y z
N MET A 1 -5.34 -16.22 -8.06
CA MET A 1 -4.18 -15.30 -8.13
C MET A 1 -3.05 -15.80 -9.01
N ILE A 2 -2.73 -17.10 -9.03
CA ILE A 2 -1.68 -17.63 -9.92
C ILE A 2 -2.08 -17.47 -11.41
N ALA A 3 -3.31 -17.87 -11.77
CA ALA A 3 -3.81 -17.67 -13.13
C ALA A 3 -3.90 -16.18 -13.54
N THR A 4 -4.29 -15.30 -12.61
CA THR A 4 -4.35 -13.86 -12.87
C THR A 4 -2.95 -13.28 -13.08
N PHE A 5 -1.94 -13.74 -12.33
CA PHE A 5 -0.54 -13.36 -12.55
C PHE A 5 -0.07 -13.71 -13.96
N PHE A 6 -0.31 -14.93 -14.43
CA PHE A 6 0.07 -15.33 -15.79
C PHE A 6 -0.69 -14.52 -16.85
N CYS A 7 -1.98 -14.26 -16.65
CA CYS A 7 -2.79 -13.44 -17.56
C CYS A 7 -2.27 -11.99 -17.65
N ILE A 8 -2.02 -11.34 -16.51
CA ILE A 8 -1.49 -9.97 -16.46
C ILE A 8 -0.09 -9.91 -17.06
N THR A 9 0.76 -10.92 -16.81
CA THR A 9 2.09 -11.00 -17.41
C THR A 9 2.00 -11.12 -18.93
N GLY A 10 1.08 -11.95 -19.46
CA GLY A 10 0.82 -12.02 -20.90
C GLY A 10 0.35 -10.69 -21.48
N LEU A 11 -0.55 -9.97 -20.80
CA LEU A 11 -1.02 -8.64 -21.21
C LEU A 11 0.11 -7.59 -21.22
N LEU A 12 1.01 -7.59 -20.23
CA LEU A 12 2.16 -6.69 -20.21
C LEU A 12 3.16 -7.01 -21.32
N VAL A 13 3.45 -8.30 -21.58
CA VAL A 13 4.37 -8.73 -22.64
C VAL A 13 3.83 -8.40 -24.02
N THR A 14 2.55 -8.70 -24.27
CA THR A 14 1.89 -8.35 -25.54
C THR A 14 1.90 -6.84 -25.78
N ARG A 15 1.63 -6.01 -24.76
CA ARG A 15 1.74 -4.55 -24.89
C ARG A 15 3.17 -4.08 -25.11
N TRP A 16 4.16 -4.65 -24.42
CA TRP A 16 5.56 -4.34 -24.66
C TRP A 16 5.91 -4.54 -26.14
N ILE A 17 5.55 -5.70 -26.71
CA ILE A 17 5.85 -6.03 -28.10
C ILE A 17 5.19 -5.03 -29.08
N SER A 18 3.91 -4.68 -28.84
CA SER A 18 3.16 -3.77 -29.70
C SER A 18 3.66 -2.33 -29.66
N PHE A 19 4.01 -1.82 -28.46
CA PHE A 19 4.41 -0.43 -28.26
C PHE A 19 5.92 -0.19 -28.35
N ARG A 20 6.74 -1.26 -28.38
CA ARG A 20 8.22 -1.24 -28.38
C ARG A 20 8.85 -0.51 -27.19
N HIS A 21 8.08 -0.25 -26.13
CA HIS A 21 8.55 0.28 -24.85
C HIS A 21 7.80 -0.39 -23.69
N LEU A 22 8.35 -0.33 -22.47
CA LEU A 22 7.68 -0.87 -21.28
C LEU A 22 6.34 -0.12 -21.06
N PRO A 23 5.22 -0.84 -20.84
CA PRO A 23 3.90 -0.24 -20.64
C PRO A 23 3.78 0.34 -19.23
N LEU A 24 4.51 1.44 -18.99
CA LEU A 24 4.48 2.24 -17.76
C LEU A 24 4.12 3.69 -18.05
N SER A 25 4.02 4.07 -19.33
CA SER A 25 3.76 5.43 -19.79
C SER A 25 2.38 5.91 -19.41
N ASP A 26 1.37 5.05 -19.47
CA ASP A 26 -0.03 5.44 -19.27
C ASP A 26 -0.50 5.08 -17.87
N PHE A 27 -1.47 5.83 -17.33
CA PHE A 27 -2.07 5.52 -16.02
C PHE A 27 -2.71 4.12 -15.98
N TYR A 28 -3.37 3.70 -17.05
CA TYR A 28 -3.92 2.35 -17.16
C TYR A 28 -2.82 1.28 -17.11
N SER A 29 -1.75 1.49 -17.88
CA SER A 29 -0.63 0.56 -17.99
C SER A 29 0.16 0.46 -16.68
N SER A 30 0.34 1.58 -15.97
CA SER A 30 0.95 1.60 -14.63
C SER A 30 0.07 0.94 -13.55
N LEU A 31 -1.27 1.04 -13.62
CA LEU A 31 -2.17 0.29 -12.75
C LEU A 31 -2.14 -1.22 -13.00
N LEU A 32 -2.01 -1.66 -14.26
CA LEU A 32 -1.77 -3.07 -14.58
C LEU A 32 -0.44 -3.57 -14.00
N PHE A 33 0.62 -2.75 -14.10
CA PHE A 33 1.92 -3.07 -13.51
C PHE A 33 1.85 -3.10 -11.97
N LEU A 34 1.06 -2.24 -11.33
CA LEU A 34 0.81 -2.27 -9.89
C LEU A 34 0.06 -3.55 -9.47
N SER A 35 -0.97 -3.97 -10.23
CA SER A 35 -1.68 -5.24 -10.00
C SER A 35 -0.76 -6.46 -10.15
N TRP A 36 0.15 -6.41 -11.13
CA TRP A 36 1.20 -7.40 -11.32
C TRP A 36 2.16 -7.45 -10.13
N ALA A 37 2.62 -6.30 -9.61
CA ALA A 37 3.47 -6.21 -8.44
C ALA A 37 2.80 -6.80 -7.18
N PHE A 38 1.52 -6.51 -6.94
CA PHE A 38 0.77 -7.13 -5.85
C PHE A 38 0.63 -8.66 -6.01
N SER A 39 0.46 -9.12 -7.25
CA SER A 39 0.41 -10.56 -7.56
C SER A 39 1.76 -11.25 -7.29
N ILE A 40 2.88 -10.58 -7.55
CA ILE A 40 4.22 -11.05 -7.18
C ILE A 40 4.38 -11.14 -5.67
N ILE A 41 3.96 -10.10 -4.93
CA ILE A 41 4.04 -10.12 -3.46
C ILE A 41 3.23 -11.31 -2.91
N HIS A 42 2.04 -11.56 -3.46
CA HIS A 42 1.24 -12.73 -3.10
C HIS A 42 1.95 -14.06 -3.43
N LEU A 43 2.48 -14.23 -4.65
CA LEU A 43 3.23 -15.43 -5.04
C LEU A 43 4.47 -15.65 -4.16
N PHE A 44 5.22 -14.59 -3.86
CA PHE A 44 6.40 -14.65 -3.00
C PHE A 44 6.06 -15.15 -1.59
N THR A 45 4.95 -14.67 -1.01
CA THR A 45 4.47 -15.17 0.30
C THR A 45 4.08 -16.65 0.24
N LEU A 46 3.45 -17.09 -0.86
CA LEU A 46 3.05 -18.48 -1.08
C LEU A 46 4.27 -19.42 -1.23
N PHE A 47 5.29 -19.02 -2.00
CA PHE A 47 6.51 -19.82 -2.19
C PHE A 47 7.40 -19.87 -0.95
N SER A 48 7.43 -18.80 -0.17
CA SER A 48 8.26 -18.75 1.05
C SER A 48 7.71 -19.60 2.20
N LYS A 49 6.60 -20.34 2.00
CA LYS A 49 5.85 -21.09 3.02
C LYS A 49 5.49 -20.26 4.26
N ILE A 50 5.49 -18.93 4.11
CA ILE A 50 5.04 -18.04 5.17
C ILE A 50 3.52 -18.19 5.20
N GLU A 51 2.93 -18.37 6.38
CA GLU A 51 1.52 -18.73 6.54
C GLU A 51 0.57 -17.89 5.67
N ASN A 52 -0.53 -18.51 5.21
CA ASN A 52 -1.50 -17.91 4.28
C ASN A 52 -2.01 -16.51 4.70
N HIS A 53 -1.89 -16.16 5.98
CA HIS A 53 -2.27 -14.89 6.57
C HIS A 53 -1.60 -13.66 5.94
N PHE A 54 -0.39 -13.76 5.39
CA PHE A 54 0.26 -12.63 4.72
C PHE A 54 -0.31 -12.35 3.33
N SER A 55 -0.73 -13.40 2.64
CA SER A 55 -1.35 -13.28 1.32
C SER A 55 -2.71 -12.56 1.41
N VAL A 56 -3.33 -12.54 2.61
CA VAL A 56 -4.63 -11.91 2.88
C VAL A 56 -4.63 -10.40 2.60
N SER A 57 -3.51 -9.68 2.74
CA SER A 57 -3.48 -8.24 2.43
C SER A 57 -3.25 -7.96 0.94
N ALA A 58 -2.50 -8.84 0.25
CA ALA A 58 -2.16 -8.66 -1.17
C ALA A 58 -3.37 -8.95 -2.08
N ALA A 59 -4.22 -9.92 -1.73
CA ALA A 59 -5.36 -10.31 -2.55
C ALA A 59 -6.41 -9.18 -2.72
N PRO A 60 -6.90 -8.51 -1.67
CA PRO A 60 -7.81 -7.37 -1.81
C PRO A 60 -7.18 -6.22 -2.61
N SER A 61 -5.88 -5.97 -2.41
CA SER A 61 -5.13 -4.96 -3.16
C SER A 61 -5.17 -5.25 -4.66
N THR A 62 -4.86 -6.49 -5.07
CA THR A 62 -4.95 -6.90 -6.48
C THR A 62 -6.34 -6.75 -7.05
N MET A 63 -7.38 -7.21 -6.33
CA MET A 63 -8.75 -7.15 -6.82
C MET A 63 -9.22 -5.71 -6.98
N PHE A 64 -8.86 -4.84 -6.05
CA PHE A 64 -9.20 -3.42 -6.10
C PHE A 64 -8.52 -2.73 -7.29
N THR A 65 -7.20 -2.88 -7.47
CA THR A 65 -6.50 -2.29 -8.62
C THR A 65 -6.96 -2.88 -9.95
N GLN A 66 -7.25 -4.17 -10.01
CA GLN A 66 -7.75 -4.84 -11.22
C GLN A 66 -9.17 -4.37 -11.56
N GLY A 67 -10.05 -4.25 -10.55
CA GLY A 67 -11.41 -3.76 -10.71
C GLY A 67 -11.43 -2.31 -11.16
N PHE A 68 -10.56 -1.47 -10.60
CA PHE A 68 -10.39 -0.09 -11.03
C PHE A 68 -9.82 -0.01 -12.45
N ALA A 69 -8.78 -0.79 -12.77
CA ALA A 69 -8.20 -0.84 -14.12
C ALA A 69 -9.23 -1.27 -15.19
N THR A 70 -10.11 -2.20 -14.85
CA THR A 70 -11.16 -2.71 -15.76
C THR A 70 -12.41 -1.82 -15.76
N SER A 71 -12.50 -0.85 -14.86
CA SER A 71 -13.63 0.09 -14.85
C SER A 71 -13.58 0.95 -16.11
N GLY A 72 -14.74 1.15 -16.75
CA GLY A 72 -14.87 1.93 -17.98
C GLY A 72 -14.42 3.39 -17.85
N PHE A 73 -14.15 3.85 -16.63
CA PHE A 73 -13.60 5.16 -16.30
C PHE A 73 -12.21 5.41 -16.94
N LEU A 74 -11.42 4.36 -17.17
CA LEU A 74 -10.08 4.48 -17.80
C LEU A 74 -10.11 4.43 -19.33
N THR A 75 -11.26 4.11 -19.94
CA THR A 75 -11.39 3.99 -21.40
C THR A 75 -11.27 5.36 -22.08
N GLU A 76 -11.71 6.44 -21.43
CA GLU A 76 -11.59 7.81 -21.96
C GLU A 76 -10.14 8.35 -21.86
N MET A 77 -9.35 7.89 -20.89
CA MET A 77 -7.94 8.30 -20.71
C MET A 77 -6.95 7.58 -21.66
N HIS A 78 -7.41 6.64 -22.49
CA HIS A 78 -6.56 5.90 -23.44
C HIS A 78 -6.02 6.78 -24.60
N GLN A 79 -6.47 8.03 -24.71
CA GLN A 79 -6.28 8.89 -25.88
C GLN A 79 -5.28 10.05 -25.70
N SER A 80 -4.49 10.12 -24.62
CA SER A 80 -3.46 11.17 -24.50
C SER A 80 -2.06 10.66 -24.90
N PRO A 81 -1.62 10.87 -26.15
CA PRO A 81 -0.23 10.74 -26.53
C PRO A 81 0.49 12.04 -26.18
N THR A 82 0.76 12.31 -24.91
CA THR A 82 1.73 13.35 -24.53
C THR A 82 3.09 12.69 -24.37
N ILE A 83 3.67 12.31 -25.50
CA ILE A 83 5.05 11.86 -25.61
C ILE A 83 5.93 13.09 -25.38
N SER A 84 6.31 13.37 -24.13
CA SER A 84 7.48 14.21 -23.86
C SER A 84 8.73 13.37 -24.13
N SER A 85 9.74 13.99 -24.76
CA SER A 85 10.96 13.31 -25.24
C SER A 85 11.81 12.63 -24.14
N ALA A 86 11.43 12.76 -22.87
CA ALA A 86 12.12 12.18 -21.72
C ALA A 86 11.88 10.66 -21.52
N HIS A 87 10.88 10.08 -22.21
CA HIS A 87 10.43 8.70 -21.95
C HIS A 87 11.29 7.58 -22.57
N GLN A 88 12.39 7.91 -23.26
CA GLN A 88 13.27 6.95 -23.94
C GLN A 88 14.53 6.55 -23.16
N SER A 89 14.79 7.15 -22.00
CA SER A 89 15.96 6.76 -21.19
C SER A 89 15.69 5.45 -20.43
N HIS A 90 16.67 4.55 -20.41
CA HIS A 90 16.62 3.34 -19.57
C HIS A 90 16.48 3.71 -18.08
N CYS A 91 16.95 4.91 -17.70
CA CYS A 91 16.81 5.51 -16.39
C CYS A 91 15.33 5.77 -16.03
N LEU A 92 14.53 6.44 -16.87
CA LEU A 92 13.12 6.67 -16.51
C LEU A 92 12.34 5.36 -16.32
N MET A 93 12.64 4.36 -17.14
CA MET A 93 11.98 3.06 -17.10
C MET A 93 12.24 2.31 -15.77
N MET A 94 13.50 2.24 -15.33
CA MET A 94 13.82 1.63 -14.04
C MET A 94 13.38 2.52 -12.86
N HIS A 95 13.41 3.85 -12.98
CA HIS A 95 12.85 4.79 -11.98
C HIS A 95 11.38 4.46 -11.68
N VAL A 96 10.54 4.46 -12.71
CA VAL A 96 9.08 4.29 -12.57
C VAL A 96 8.74 2.87 -12.11
N SER A 97 9.48 1.85 -12.57
CA SER A 97 9.25 0.47 -12.10
C SER A 97 9.56 0.27 -10.62
N MET A 98 10.70 0.79 -10.13
CA MET A 98 11.09 0.70 -8.71
C MET A 98 10.12 1.49 -7.82
N MET A 99 9.64 2.62 -8.33
CA MET A 99 8.57 3.42 -7.74
C MET A 99 7.29 2.63 -7.53
N VAL A 100 6.74 2.03 -8.59
CA VAL A 100 5.50 1.25 -8.50
C VAL A 100 5.66 0.02 -7.60
N LEU A 101 6.83 -0.62 -7.60
CA LEU A 101 7.15 -1.69 -6.65
C LEU A 101 7.18 -1.20 -5.20
N GLY A 102 7.74 -0.02 -4.95
CA GLY A 102 7.72 0.65 -3.65
C GLY A 102 6.28 0.92 -3.17
N TYR A 103 5.42 1.47 -4.04
CA TYR A 103 4.00 1.68 -3.74
C TYR A 103 3.27 0.37 -3.42
N ALA A 104 3.50 -0.70 -4.17
CA ALA A 104 2.92 -2.01 -3.91
C ALA A 104 3.32 -2.55 -2.53
N ALA A 105 4.61 -2.41 -2.16
CA ALA A 105 5.09 -2.83 -0.85
C ALA A 105 4.44 -2.01 0.29
N LEU A 106 4.37 -0.69 0.15
CA LEU A 106 3.79 0.20 1.16
C LEU A 106 2.28 -0.04 1.34
N LEU A 107 1.50 -0.09 0.25
CA LEU A 107 0.05 -0.35 0.29
C LEU A 107 -0.28 -1.71 0.92
N CYS A 108 0.49 -2.74 0.56
CA CYS A 108 0.31 -4.08 1.12
C CYS A 108 0.69 -4.12 2.62
N GLY A 109 1.77 -3.42 3.01
CA GLY A 109 2.19 -3.26 4.39
C GLY A 109 1.17 -2.55 5.27
N SER A 110 0.63 -1.44 4.79
CA SER A 110 -0.36 -0.66 5.55
C SER A 110 -1.72 -1.36 5.66
N LEU A 111 -2.14 -2.13 4.64
CA LEU A 111 -3.35 -2.96 4.71
C LEU A 111 -3.24 -4.06 5.77
N SER A 112 -2.10 -4.73 5.88
CA SER A 112 -1.88 -5.69 6.97
C SER A 112 -1.97 -5.03 8.35
N ASN A 113 -1.48 -3.79 8.47
CA ASN A 113 -1.58 -3.06 9.72
C ASN A 113 -3.05 -2.69 10.06
N LEU A 114 -3.89 -2.38 9.07
CA LEU A 114 -5.34 -2.19 9.29
C LEU A 114 -6.03 -3.47 9.77
N ILE A 115 -5.66 -4.62 9.20
CA ILE A 115 -6.17 -5.94 9.66
C ILE A 115 -5.77 -6.18 11.12
N VAL A 116 -4.54 -5.83 11.51
CA VAL A 116 -4.10 -5.92 12.90
C VAL A 116 -4.91 -4.99 13.81
N ILE A 117 -5.10 -3.72 13.44
CA ILE A 117 -5.86 -2.75 14.23
C ILE A 117 -7.30 -3.23 14.46
N THR A 118 -7.98 -3.69 13.40
CA THR A 118 -9.35 -4.19 13.52
C THR A 118 -9.41 -5.43 14.42
N GLY A 119 -8.43 -6.32 14.35
CA GLY A 119 -8.27 -7.45 15.27
C GLY A 119 -8.04 -7.02 16.73
N LEU A 120 -7.21 -6.01 16.96
CA LEU A 120 -6.92 -5.46 18.30
C LEU A 120 -8.12 -4.74 18.90
N VAL A 121 -8.84 -3.92 18.11
CA VAL A 121 -10.07 -3.26 18.55
C VAL A 121 -11.13 -4.28 18.91
N LYS A 122 -11.32 -5.29 18.05
CA LYS A 122 -12.24 -6.41 18.32
C LYS A 122 -11.87 -7.12 19.63
N ARG A 123 -10.59 -7.44 19.83
CA ARG A 123 -10.09 -8.05 21.08
C ARG A 123 -10.38 -7.17 22.29
N ARG A 124 -10.06 -5.87 22.23
CA ARG A 124 -10.31 -4.92 23.33
C ARG A 124 -11.80 -4.87 23.69
N ILE A 125 -12.71 -4.99 22.72
CA ILE A 125 -14.16 -5.03 22.97
C ILE A 125 -14.56 -6.33 23.69
N TYR A 126 -14.01 -7.49 23.32
CA TYR A 126 -14.33 -8.77 23.98
C TYR A 126 -13.65 -8.97 25.34
N GLU A 127 -12.49 -8.37 25.56
CA GLU A 127 -11.75 -8.42 26.84
C GLU A 127 -12.26 -7.39 27.86
N MET A 128 -13.25 -6.57 27.52
CA MET A 128 -13.85 -5.62 28.47
C MET A 128 -14.35 -6.38 29.70
N PRO A 129 -13.79 -6.10 30.90
CA PRO A 129 -14.20 -6.79 32.11
C PRO A 129 -15.61 -6.30 32.45
N TYR A 130 -16.60 -7.15 32.25
CA TYR A 130 -17.91 -6.94 32.84
C TYR A 130 -17.87 -7.39 34.30
N PHE A 131 -18.48 -6.59 35.16
CA PHE A 131 -18.59 -6.88 36.58
C PHE A 131 -19.84 -7.72 36.79
N LEU A 132 -19.69 -8.97 37.19
CA LEU A 132 -20.82 -9.73 37.73
C LEU A 132 -20.84 -9.56 39.24
N LEU A 133 -21.98 -9.08 39.73
CA LEU A 133 -22.29 -9.02 41.15
C LEU A 133 -22.95 -10.36 41.51
N GLU A 134 -22.23 -11.19 42.26
CA GLU A 134 -22.74 -12.49 42.69
C GLU A 134 -22.93 -12.43 44.21
N SER A 135 -24.11 -12.86 44.68
CA SER A 135 -24.46 -12.87 46.10
C SER A 135 -24.23 -14.25 46.70
N ASP A 136 -23.41 -14.32 47.74
CA ASP A 136 -23.27 -15.54 48.53
C ASP A 136 -24.56 -15.83 49.32
N PRO A 137 -24.83 -17.09 49.68
CA PRO A 137 -25.98 -17.47 50.51
C PRO A 137 -25.98 -16.82 51.91
N GLU A 138 -24.85 -16.28 52.36
CA GLU A 138 -24.71 -15.51 53.61
C GLU A 138 -24.96 -13.98 53.43
N GLY A 139 -25.32 -13.52 52.23
CA GLY A 139 -25.67 -12.12 51.97
C GLY A 139 -24.49 -11.18 51.67
N ASN A 140 -23.28 -11.72 51.49
CA ASN A 140 -22.13 -10.95 51.03
C ASN A 140 -22.14 -10.83 49.50
N TYR A 141 -21.88 -9.61 48.99
CA TYR A 141 -21.73 -9.36 47.57
C TYR A 141 -20.25 -9.46 47.20
N PHE A 142 -19.89 -10.42 46.36
CA PHE A 142 -18.54 -10.48 45.80
C PHE A 142 -18.55 -10.05 44.33
N VAL A 143 -17.51 -9.30 43.99
CA VAL A 143 -17.25 -8.84 42.64
C VAL A 143 -16.43 -9.90 41.94
N ARG A 144 -17.00 -10.58 40.94
CA ARG A 144 -16.23 -11.48 40.10
C ARG A 144 -15.80 -10.76 38.82
N LYS A 145 -14.51 -10.50 38.70
CA LYS A 145 -13.90 -9.98 37.47
C LYS A 145 -13.64 -11.15 36.51
N THR A 146 -14.64 -11.52 35.71
CA THR A 146 -14.45 -12.55 34.68
C THR A 146 -13.93 -11.91 33.40
N SER A 147 -12.69 -12.24 33.02
CA SER A 147 -12.20 -12.00 31.67
C SER A 147 -12.34 -13.31 30.90
N PHE A 148 -12.97 -13.26 29.72
CA PHE A 148 -13.18 -14.43 28.87
C PHE A 148 -11.85 -14.77 28.15
N PHE A 149 -10.86 -15.30 28.89
CA PHE A 149 -9.62 -15.78 28.28
C PHE A 149 -9.89 -17.11 27.59
N SER A 150 -10.27 -17.03 26.32
CA SER A 150 -10.38 -18.18 25.41
C SER A 150 -9.00 -18.52 24.82
N SER A 151 -8.65 -19.81 24.71
CA SER A 151 -7.37 -20.25 24.11
C SER A 151 -7.20 -19.79 22.65
N LYS A 152 -8.29 -19.43 21.97
CA LYS A 152 -8.29 -18.79 20.65
C LYS A 152 -7.50 -17.46 20.59
N ASN A 153 -7.28 -16.83 21.75
CA ASN A 153 -6.55 -15.57 21.86
C ASN A 153 -5.02 -15.74 21.68
N TYR A 154 -4.45 -16.93 21.93
CA TYR A 154 -3.02 -17.17 21.79
C TYR A 154 -2.60 -17.14 20.30
N ASP A 155 -3.25 -17.94 19.46
CA ASP A 155 -2.97 -18.01 18.02
C ASP A 155 -3.19 -16.64 17.35
N GLN A 156 -4.26 -15.93 17.73
CA GLN A 156 -4.53 -14.59 17.20
C GLN A 156 -3.45 -13.57 17.61
N SER A 157 -2.89 -13.69 18.81
CA SER A 157 -1.79 -12.81 19.25
C SER A 157 -0.49 -13.06 18.49
N GLN A 158 -0.17 -14.32 18.18
CA GLN A 158 0.98 -14.68 17.35
C GLN A 158 0.81 -14.16 15.93
N LEU A 159 -0.38 -14.31 15.34
CA LEU A 159 -0.70 -13.77 14.01
C LEU A 159 -0.58 -12.25 13.95
N ILE A 160 -1.00 -11.54 15.00
CA ILE A 160 -0.87 -10.07 15.08
C ILE A 160 0.61 -9.64 15.08
N GLN A 161 1.45 -10.30 15.88
CA GLN A 161 2.89 -10.00 15.95
C GLN A 161 3.59 -10.30 14.62
N GLN A 162 3.23 -11.42 14.01
CA GLN A 162 3.71 -11.84 12.70
C GLN A 162 3.33 -10.81 11.62
N LEU A 163 2.06 -10.42 11.52
CA LEU A 163 1.59 -9.41 10.58
C LEU A 163 2.29 -8.06 10.77
N ASP A 164 2.53 -7.65 12.02
CA ASP A 164 3.22 -6.39 12.31
C ASP A 164 4.69 -6.43 11.87
N HIS A 165 5.41 -7.53 12.15
CA HIS A 165 6.80 -7.71 11.72
C HIS A 165 6.96 -7.64 10.19
N TRP A 166 6.09 -8.30 9.44
CA TRP A 166 6.13 -8.26 7.98
C TRP A 166 5.68 -6.92 7.39
N SER A 167 4.79 -6.20 8.08
CA SER A 167 4.41 -4.84 7.71
C SER A 167 5.60 -3.90 7.88
N TYR A 168 6.33 -4.00 8.98
CA TYR A 168 7.57 -3.27 9.19
C TYR A 168 8.61 -3.55 8.09
N ARG A 169 8.83 -4.82 7.73
CA ARG A 169 9.76 -5.20 6.65
C ARG A 169 9.34 -4.63 5.29
N ARG A 170 8.04 -4.60 4.99
CA ARG A 170 7.51 -3.96 3.76
C ARG A 170 7.69 -2.45 3.77
N PHE A 171 7.51 -1.78 4.90
CA PHE A 171 7.78 -0.35 5.02
C PHE A 171 9.26 -0.02 4.79
N SER A 172 10.18 -0.83 5.33
CA SER A 172 11.62 -0.68 5.10
C SER A 172 11.99 -0.78 3.61
N LEU A 173 11.40 -1.75 2.89
CA LEU A 173 11.60 -1.88 1.45
C LEU A 173 11.07 -0.65 0.68
N GLY A 174 9.90 -0.13 1.03
CA GLY A 174 9.34 1.07 0.43
C GLY A 174 10.21 2.31 0.68
N PHE A 175 10.74 2.48 1.89
CA PHE A 175 11.62 3.60 2.25
C PHE A 175 12.89 3.65 1.38
N LEU A 176 13.48 2.48 1.06
CA LEU A 176 14.71 2.39 0.27
C LEU A 176 14.53 2.93 -1.16
N THR A 177 13.31 2.90 -1.70
CA THR A 177 13.04 3.35 -3.07
C THR A 177 13.18 4.87 -3.26
N ILE A 178 13.09 5.70 -2.21
CA ILE A 178 13.20 7.17 -2.33
C ILE A 178 14.60 7.65 -2.70
N GLY A 179 15.65 7.06 -2.11
CA GLY A 179 17.02 7.51 -2.34
C GLY A 179 17.44 7.34 -3.81
N ILE A 180 16.98 6.25 -4.42
CA ILE A 180 17.21 5.95 -5.83
C ILE A 180 16.43 6.92 -6.72
N ARG A 181 15.23 7.35 -6.32
CA ARG A 181 14.41 8.29 -7.10
C ARG A 181 15.06 9.66 -7.27
N ALA A 182 15.59 10.23 -6.20
CA ALA A 182 16.15 11.59 -6.23
C ALA A 182 17.39 11.67 -7.14
N VAL A 183 18.25 10.64 -7.09
CA VAL A 183 19.43 10.54 -7.97
C VAL A 183 19.00 10.52 -9.45
N TRP A 184 17.91 9.83 -9.75
CA TRP A 184 17.46 9.60 -11.12
C TRP A 184 16.64 10.77 -11.66
N ALA A 185 15.95 11.52 -10.79
CA ALA A 185 15.33 12.79 -11.15
C ALA A 185 16.37 13.78 -11.68
N ASN A 186 17.54 13.86 -11.06
CA ASN A 186 18.63 14.71 -11.52
C ASN A 186 19.13 14.33 -12.92
N GLU A 187 19.24 13.04 -13.22
CA GLU A 187 19.63 12.57 -14.56
C GLU A 187 18.59 12.87 -15.65
N THR A 188 17.30 12.91 -15.29
CA THR A 188 16.20 13.06 -16.26
C THR A 188 15.72 14.50 -16.42
N TRP A 189 15.87 15.35 -15.40
CA TRP A 189 15.31 16.71 -15.35
C TRP A 189 16.37 17.77 -15.07
N GLY A 190 17.61 17.38 -14.76
CA GLY A 190 18.69 18.30 -14.37
C GLY A 190 18.51 18.90 -12.96
N SER A 191 17.54 18.41 -12.19
CA SER A 191 17.30 18.79 -10.79
C SER A 191 16.90 17.57 -9.97
N TYR A 192 17.33 17.51 -8.71
CA TYR A 192 16.93 16.46 -7.76
C TYR A 192 15.45 16.55 -7.35
N TRP A 193 14.85 17.73 -7.46
CA TRP A 193 13.50 17.99 -6.96
C TRP A 193 12.84 19.15 -7.69
N ASN A 194 11.56 18.98 -8.00
CA ASN A 194 10.66 20.03 -8.45
C ASN A 194 9.39 20.06 -7.59
N TRP A 195 8.78 21.24 -7.47
CA TRP A 195 7.52 21.43 -6.73
C TRP A 195 6.28 21.00 -7.54
N ASP A 196 6.40 19.89 -8.28
CA ASP A 196 5.28 19.27 -8.97
C ASP A 196 4.36 18.58 -7.94
N PRO A 197 3.02 18.54 -8.13
CA PRO A 197 2.14 17.86 -7.20
C PRO A 197 2.55 16.40 -6.95
N LYS A 198 2.94 15.66 -7.98
CA LYS A 198 3.33 14.24 -7.82
C LYS A 198 4.59 14.07 -6.96
N GLU A 199 5.56 14.95 -7.13
CA GLU A 199 6.78 14.97 -6.32
C GLU A 199 6.46 15.40 -4.88
N THR A 200 5.71 16.50 -4.70
CA THR A 200 5.33 17.01 -3.38
C THR A 200 4.58 15.96 -2.55
N TRP A 201 3.60 15.27 -3.13
CA TRP A 201 2.87 14.19 -2.46
C TRP A 201 3.74 12.96 -2.19
N ALA A 202 4.70 12.66 -3.06
CA ALA A 202 5.71 11.64 -2.79
C ALA A 202 6.60 12.00 -1.58
N PHE A 203 6.94 13.27 -1.38
CA PHE A 203 7.71 13.71 -0.21
C PHE A 203 6.89 13.64 1.08
N ILE A 204 5.62 14.04 1.03
CA ILE A 204 4.71 13.97 2.18
C ILE A 204 4.53 12.51 2.62
N THR A 205 4.21 11.62 1.68
CA THR A 205 4.07 10.18 1.95
C THR A 205 5.36 9.61 2.54
N TRP A 206 6.51 9.91 1.94
CA TRP A 206 7.81 9.47 2.45
C TRP A 206 8.06 9.94 3.88
N THR A 207 7.82 11.22 4.17
CA THR A 207 8.05 11.79 5.51
C THR A 207 7.19 11.07 6.56
N ILE A 208 5.94 10.77 6.23
CA ILE A 208 5.03 10.03 7.12
C ILE A 208 5.54 8.61 7.36
N PHE A 209 5.98 7.89 6.31
CA PHE A 209 6.57 6.56 6.48
C PHE A 209 7.91 6.58 7.21
N ALA A 210 8.72 7.63 7.05
CA ALA A 210 9.94 7.81 7.82
C ALA A 210 9.62 8.01 9.32
N ILE A 211 8.60 8.80 9.65
CA ILE A 211 8.12 8.97 11.03
C ILE A 211 7.58 7.64 11.58
N ILE A 212 6.80 6.88 10.80
CA ILE A 212 6.32 5.55 11.21
C ILE A 212 7.49 4.61 11.48
N TYR A 213 8.47 4.54 10.56
CA TYR A 213 9.64 3.69 10.73
C TYR A 213 10.47 4.07 11.96
N HIS A 214 10.68 5.37 12.17
CA HIS A 214 11.39 5.90 13.33
C HIS A 214 10.66 5.62 14.65
N THR A 215 9.35 5.84 14.68
CA THR A 215 8.51 5.56 15.86
C THR A 215 8.40 4.07 16.18
N ARG A 216 8.54 3.17 15.21
CA ARG A 216 8.61 1.71 15.46
C ARG A 216 9.96 1.26 16.00
N THR A 217 11.03 1.91 15.56
CA THR A 217 12.39 1.59 16.02
C THR A 217 12.56 2.00 17.48
N ASN A 218 11.95 3.13 17.87
CA ASN A 218 11.87 3.58 19.26
C ASN A 218 10.67 2.90 19.94
N GLN A 219 10.91 1.78 20.63
CA GLN A 219 9.92 0.87 21.25
C GLN A 219 8.85 1.49 22.20
N ASN A 220 8.84 2.81 22.39
CA ASN A 220 8.01 3.53 23.36
C ASN A 220 6.75 4.21 22.78
N PHE A 221 6.47 4.09 21.47
CA PHE A 221 5.32 4.76 20.85
C PHE A 221 4.23 3.77 20.38
N GLU A 222 3.18 3.61 21.18
CA GLU A 222 1.98 2.82 20.84
C GLU A 222 1.17 3.38 19.64
N GLY A 223 1.46 4.62 19.21
CA GLY A 223 0.75 5.29 18.11
C GLY A 223 1.12 4.83 16.70
N SER A 224 2.16 3.99 16.54
CA SER A 224 2.70 3.66 15.21
C SER A 224 1.67 3.01 14.27
N MET A 225 0.73 2.25 14.82
CA MET A 225 -0.32 1.63 14.02
C MET A 225 -1.31 2.66 13.45
N VAL A 226 -1.67 3.70 14.22
CA VAL A 226 -2.57 4.78 13.75
C VAL A 226 -1.90 5.59 12.64
N PHE A 227 -0.61 5.92 12.82
CA PHE A 227 0.14 6.61 11.78
C PHE A 227 0.23 5.80 10.48
N SER A 228 0.36 4.47 10.57
CA SER A 228 0.36 3.59 9.40
C SER A 228 -0.97 3.63 8.62
N SER A 229 -2.09 3.80 9.31
CA SER A 229 -3.42 3.99 8.67
C SER A 229 -3.56 5.34 7.98
N ILE A 230 -3.01 6.40 8.57
CA ILE A 230 -2.95 7.73 7.94
C ILE A 230 -2.07 7.68 6.69
N GLY A 231 -0.90 7.02 6.78
CA GLY A 231 -0.03 6.78 5.63
C GLY A 231 -0.73 6.02 4.51
N TYR A 232 -1.59 5.05 4.82
CA TYR A 232 -2.41 4.35 3.83
C TYR A 232 -3.37 5.27 3.07
N ALA A 233 -4.10 6.12 3.79
CA ALA A 233 -5.05 7.05 3.16
C ALA A 233 -4.34 7.99 2.19
N ILE A 234 -3.20 8.54 2.60
CA ILE A 234 -2.40 9.46 1.78
C ILE A 234 -1.80 8.75 0.56
N LEU A 235 -1.43 7.46 0.68
CA LEU A 235 -1.01 6.67 -0.49
C LEU A 235 -2.15 6.42 -1.48
N LEU A 236 -3.38 6.19 -1.00
CA LEU A 236 -4.54 6.05 -1.88
C LEU A 236 -4.85 7.38 -2.57
N ASP A 237 -4.82 8.50 -1.83
CA ASP A 237 -5.00 9.84 -2.40
C ASP A 237 -3.92 10.11 -3.46
N MET A 238 -2.66 9.78 -3.20
CA MET A 238 -1.62 9.93 -4.21
C MET A 238 -1.87 9.05 -5.45
N LEU A 239 -2.26 7.79 -5.25
CA LEU A 239 -2.46 6.84 -6.34
C LEU A 239 -3.64 7.23 -7.25
N PHE A 240 -4.74 7.70 -6.67
CA PHE A 240 -5.95 8.02 -7.42
C PHE A 240 -6.10 9.52 -7.62
N TRP A 241 -6.20 10.30 -6.56
CA TRP A 241 -6.52 11.73 -6.62
C TRP A 241 -5.45 12.53 -7.37
N VAL A 242 -4.18 12.42 -6.95
CA VAL A 242 -3.08 13.20 -7.55
C VAL A 242 -2.79 12.77 -8.99
N ASN A 243 -3.03 11.50 -9.33
CA ASN A 243 -2.88 11.03 -10.72
C ASN A 243 -4.04 11.42 -11.64
N LEU A 244 -5.25 11.61 -11.09
CA LEU A 244 -6.45 12.04 -11.83
C LEU A 244 -6.57 13.56 -11.97
N LEU A 245 -5.93 14.32 -11.09
CA LEU A 245 -5.81 15.76 -11.25
C LEU A 245 -4.85 16.05 -12.41
N GLY A 246 -5.37 16.70 -13.46
CA GLY A 246 -4.67 17.08 -14.69
C GLY A 246 -3.45 18.00 -14.53
N MET A 247 -2.91 18.16 -13.32
CA MET A 247 -1.90 19.15 -12.95
C MET A 247 -0.50 18.55 -12.93
N GLY A 248 0.45 19.25 -13.54
CA GLY A 248 1.87 18.93 -13.49
C GLY A 248 2.43 18.28 -14.75
N LEU A 249 3.76 18.23 -14.84
CA LEU A 249 4.51 17.70 -16.00
C LEU A 249 4.36 16.18 -16.18
N HIS A 250 3.78 15.51 -15.19
CA HIS A 250 3.56 14.06 -15.16
C HIS A 250 2.08 13.66 -15.27
N SER A 251 1.17 14.60 -15.55
CA SER A 251 -0.26 14.32 -15.37
C SER A 251 -0.84 13.37 -16.42
N TYR A 252 -1.79 12.54 -15.96
CA TYR A 252 -2.61 11.65 -16.78
C TYR A 252 -4.09 12.06 -16.78
N GLY A 253 -4.44 13.12 -16.03
CA GLY A 253 -5.82 13.46 -15.68
C GLY A 253 -6.56 14.31 -16.70
N SER A 254 -7.87 14.08 -16.81
CA SER A 254 -8.80 14.87 -17.63
C SER A 254 -9.48 16.01 -16.86
N PHE A 255 -9.40 16.02 -15.52
CA PHE A 255 -10.04 17.04 -14.69
C PHE A 255 -9.15 18.27 -14.59
N THR A 256 -9.47 19.29 -15.38
CA THR A 256 -8.98 20.64 -15.17
C THR A 256 -9.76 21.26 -14.01
N LEU A 257 -9.05 21.67 -12.95
CA LEU A 257 -9.66 22.58 -11.98
C LEU A 257 -9.91 23.89 -12.73
N THR A 258 -11.17 24.19 -13.02
CA THR A 258 -11.56 25.53 -13.48
C THR A 258 -11.24 26.49 -12.34
N SER A 259 -10.17 27.26 -12.50
CA SER A 259 -9.87 28.38 -11.61
C SER A 259 -11.00 29.40 -11.78
N ASN A 260 -11.83 29.55 -10.75
CA ASN A 260 -12.68 30.72 -10.58
C ASN A 260 -11.88 31.87 -9.96
#